data_AF-A0A3R6NPH7-F1
#
_entry.id   AF-A0A3R6NPH7-F1
#
_cell.length_a   1.000
_cell.length_b   1.000
_cell.length_c   1.000
_cell.angle_alpha   90.00
_cell.angle_beta   90.00
_cell.angle_gamma   90.00
#
_symmetry.space_group_name_H-M   'P 1'
#
loop_
_entity.id
_entity.type
_entity.pdbx_description
1 polymer ?
#
loop_
_entity_poly.entity_id
_entity_poly.type
_entity_poly.pdbx_seq_one_letter_code
_entity_poly.pdbx_strand_id
1 'polypeptide(L)'
;MAGKKLDEQMEKVIRNNYRRLTGCLIDRKMAITTMESITCGQIASLITDTEGASAILKGAFVTYSNEAKIMQGVPEAVIETCGVYSKETARAMAEACKQAYRADIGIGITGTTGNIDPNNQDSVPGEVYYAVAVSDTIIDGYFQMGEQDSRLYYKLYAAEKVAETLGDVLGVEMEAVLA
;
A
#
# COMPACT_ATOMS: atom_id res chain seq x y z
N MET A 1 -1.55 -17.48 20.65
CA MET A 1 -0.31 -16.89 21.21
C MET A 1 0.87 -16.95 20.24
N ALA A 2 0.99 -17.97 19.38
CA ALA A 2 2.03 -18.02 18.35
C ALA A 2 1.88 -16.93 17.27
N GLY A 3 0.69 -16.79 16.64
CA GLY A 3 0.44 -15.76 15.60
C GLY A 3 0.72 -14.33 16.05
N LYS A 4 0.34 -13.95 17.28
CA LYS A 4 0.65 -12.61 17.83
C LYS A 4 2.16 -12.33 17.89
N LYS A 5 2.95 -13.35 18.23
CA LYS A 5 4.42 -13.22 18.35
C LYS A 5 5.09 -13.12 16.98
N LEU A 6 4.53 -13.80 15.98
CA LEU A 6 4.93 -13.67 14.57
C LEU A 6 4.61 -12.27 14.05
N ASP A 7 3.39 -11.79 14.27
CA ASP A 7 2.96 -10.43 13.90
C ASP A 7 3.89 -9.38 14.50
N GLU A 8 4.25 -9.47 15.79
CA GLU A 8 5.16 -8.55 16.47
C GLU A 8 6.59 -8.57 15.87
N GLN A 9 7.10 -9.74 15.51
CA GLN A 9 8.42 -9.87 14.89
C GLN A 9 8.45 -9.29 13.47
N MET A 10 7.44 -9.63 12.66
CA MET A 10 7.27 -9.11 11.32
C MET A 10 7.10 -7.59 11.34
N GLU A 11 6.21 -7.07 12.20
CA GLU A 11 5.96 -5.64 12.33
C GLU A 11 7.24 -4.86 12.66
N LYS A 12 8.10 -5.40 13.54
CA LYS A 12 9.37 -4.76 13.89
C LYS A 12 10.28 -4.57 12.67
N VAL A 13 10.40 -5.60 11.83
CA VAL A 13 11.22 -5.55 10.60
C VAL A 13 10.62 -4.56 9.61
N ILE A 14 9.31 -4.63 9.38
CA ILE A 14 8.59 -3.73 8.46
C ILE A 14 8.74 -2.26 8.90
N ARG A 15 8.60 -1.96 10.20
CA ARG A 15 8.82 -0.60 10.73
C ARG A 15 10.24 -0.11 10.46
N ASN A 16 11.26 -0.97 10.58
CA ASN A 16 12.64 -0.59 10.25
C ASN A 16 12.82 -0.33 8.76
N ASN A 17 12.20 -1.15 7.91
CA ASN A 17 12.18 -0.99 6.47
C ASN A 17 11.56 0.36 6.07
N TYR A 18 10.38 0.70 6.60
CA TYR A 18 9.78 2.01 6.38
C TYR A 18 10.62 3.17 6.93
N ARG A 19 11.31 3.02 8.07
CA ARG A 19 12.25 4.05 8.56
C ARG A 19 13.37 4.34 7.57
N ARG A 20 13.96 3.30 6.96
CA ARG A 20 14.99 3.48 5.93
C ARG A 20 14.45 4.20 4.71
N LEU A 21 13.28 3.78 4.22
CA LEU A 21 12.63 4.40 3.07
C LEU A 21 12.29 5.87 3.34
N THR A 22 11.68 6.17 4.48
CA THR A 22 11.32 7.54 4.86
C THR A 22 12.55 8.43 5.01
N GLY A 23 13.62 7.95 5.65
CA GLY A 23 14.88 8.68 5.74
C GLY A 23 15.45 9.02 4.35
N CYS A 24 15.50 8.03 3.45
CA CYS A 24 15.95 8.22 2.07
C CYS A 24 15.11 9.26 1.32
N LEU A 25 13.79 9.25 1.48
CA LEU A 25 12.88 10.21 0.84
C LEU A 25 13.06 11.63 1.39
N ILE A 26 13.26 11.77 2.71
CA ILE A 26 13.56 13.05 3.36
C ILE A 26 14.87 13.63 2.80
N ASP A 27 15.94 12.83 2.75
CA ASP A 27 17.24 13.27 2.25
C ASP A 27 17.17 13.73 0.78
N ARG A 28 16.35 13.04 -0.02
CA ARG A 28 16.11 13.37 -1.43
C ARG A 28 15.05 14.44 -1.64
N LYS A 29 14.38 14.92 -0.58
CA LYS A 29 13.26 15.87 -0.63
C LYS A 29 12.12 15.43 -1.55
N MET A 30 11.86 14.11 -1.58
CA MET A 30 10.79 13.51 -2.38
C MET A 30 9.54 13.33 -1.54
N ALA A 31 8.42 13.87 -1.99
CA ALA A 31 7.13 13.69 -1.37
C ALA A 31 6.49 12.36 -1.78
N ILE A 32 5.80 11.72 -0.82
CA ILE A 32 5.08 10.45 -1.00
C ILE A 32 3.66 10.59 -0.47
N THR A 33 2.72 9.85 -1.05
CA THR A 33 1.34 9.73 -0.58
C THR A 33 0.76 8.34 -0.86
N THR A 34 -0.34 8.00 -0.20
CA THR A 34 -0.98 6.70 -0.31
C THR A 34 -2.49 6.83 -0.49
N MET A 35 -3.08 5.89 -1.23
CA MET A 35 -4.49 5.57 -1.25
C MET A 35 -4.66 4.10 -0.85
N GLU A 36 -5.23 3.88 0.32
CA GLU A 36 -5.21 2.59 1.01
C GLU A 36 -6.62 2.00 1.15
N SER A 37 -6.83 0.80 0.60
CA SER A 37 -8.03 -0.01 0.84
C SER A 37 -7.73 -1.08 1.89
N ILE A 38 -7.08 -2.20 1.53
CA ILE A 38 -6.87 -3.35 2.44
C ILE A 38 -6.05 -3.00 3.70
N THR A 39 -5.07 -2.11 3.58
CA THR A 39 -4.18 -1.69 4.68
C THR A 39 -4.81 -0.62 5.59
N CYS A 40 -5.84 0.09 5.12
CA CYS A 40 -6.58 1.13 5.88
C CYS A 40 -5.71 2.17 6.61
N GLY A 41 -4.69 2.71 5.96
CA GLY A 41 -3.82 3.75 6.54
C GLY A 41 -2.59 3.21 7.27
N GLN A 42 -2.39 1.89 7.27
CA GLN A 42 -1.20 1.29 7.90
C GLN A 42 0.09 1.72 7.21
N ILE A 43 0.11 1.88 5.88
CA ILE A 43 1.31 2.33 5.16
C ILE A 43 1.63 3.78 5.55
N ALA A 44 0.62 4.66 5.54
CA ALA A 44 0.79 6.04 6.01
C ALA A 44 1.30 6.09 7.46
N SER A 45 0.75 5.26 8.35
CA SER A 45 1.20 5.15 9.75
C SER A 45 2.67 4.74 9.83
N LEU A 46 3.11 3.75 9.05
CA LEU A 46 4.50 3.26 9.02
C LEU A 46 5.48 4.32 8.50
N ILE A 47 5.05 5.16 7.54
CA ILE A 47 5.85 6.30 7.07
C ILE A 47 6.00 7.35 8.19
N THR A 48 4.92 7.66 8.90
CA THR A 48 4.90 8.69 9.97
C THR A 48 5.65 8.30 11.24
N ASP A 49 6.08 7.05 11.35
CA ASP A 49 6.88 6.52 12.46
C ASP A 49 8.34 7.01 12.46
N THR A 50 8.73 7.80 11.46
CA THR A 50 10.06 8.39 11.30
C THR A 50 10.01 9.89 11.51
N GLU A 51 10.92 10.43 12.32
CA GLU A 51 11.02 11.87 12.54
C GLU A 51 11.24 12.61 11.21
N GLY A 52 10.58 13.76 11.03
CA GLY A 52 10.64 14.54 9.80
C GLY A 52 9.70 14.07 8.69
N ALA A 53 8.91 13.01 8.88
CA ALA A 53 7.96 12.51 7.87
C ALA A 53 6.94 13.56 7.38
N SER A 54 6.62 14.58 8.17
CA SER A 54 5.77 15.70 7.77
C SER A 54 6.33 16.52 6.60
N ALA A 55 7.63 16.44 6.33
CA ALA A 55 8.25 17.08 5.16
C ALA A 55 7.90 16.36 3.84
N ILE A 56 7.58 15.06 3.89
CA ILE A 56 7.37 14.23 2.70
C ILE A 56 5.94 13.70 2.54
N LEU A 57 5.20 13.47 3.63
CA LEU A 57 3.83 12.98 3.60
C LEU A 57 2.85 14.12 3.90
N LYS A 58 2.26 14.69 2.83
CA LYS A 58 1.29 15.80 2.95
C LYS A 58 -0.12 15.33 3.31
N GLY A 59 -0.43 14.08 3.03
CA GLY A 59 -1.72 13.46 3.28
C GLY A 59 -1.80 12.08 2.64
N ALA A 60 -2.88 11.37 2.95
CA ALA A 60 -3.18 10.04 2.47
C ALA A 60 -4.69 9.85 2.43
N PHE A 61 -5.16 8.98 1.55
CA PHE A 61 -6.55 8.59 1.45
C PHE A 61 -6.75 7.18 1.98
N VAL A 62 -7.78 6.98 2.79
CA VAL A 62 -8.30 5.64 3.11
C VAL A 62 -9.62 5.48 2.37
N THR A 63 -9.65 4.62 1.36
CA THR A 63 -10.78 4.48 0.42
C THR A 63 -11.32 3.05 0.43
N TYR A 64 -11.96 2.68 1.54
CA TYR A 64 -12.40 1.30 1.78
C TYR A 64 -13.54 0.86 0.86
N SER A 65 -14.39 1.78 0.38
CA SER A 65 -15.48 1.49 -0.55
C SER A 65 -15.19 1.95 -1.98
N ASN A 66 -15.95 1.46 -2.95
CA ASN A 66 -15.84 1.89 -4.35
C ASN A 66 -16.18 3.38 -4.49
N GLU A 67 -17.23 3.85 -3.80
CA GLU A 67 -17.61 5.27 -3.82
C GLU A 67 -16.48 6.15 -3.29
N ALA A 68 -15.80 5.72 -2.22
CA ALA A 68 -14.67 6.46 -1.66
C ALA A 68 -13.48 6.55 -2.63
N LYS A 69 -13.20 5.49 -3.39
CA LYS A 69 -12.17 5.50 -4.45
C LYS A 69 -12.53 6.52 -5.53
N ILE A 70 -13.79 6.51 -5.98
CA ILE A 70 -14.29 7.40 -7.04
C ILE A 70 -14.26 8.86 -6.59
N MET A 71 -14.70 9.16 -5.36
CA MET A 71 -14.66 10.52 -4.80
C MET A 71 -13.23 11.10 -4.74
N GLN A 72 -12.20 10.25 -4.64
CA GLN A 72 -10.80 10.66 -4.60
C GLN A 72 -10.09 10.58 -5.96
N GLY A 73 -10.84 10.43 -7.05
CA GLY A 73 -10.33 10.57 -8.41
C GLY A 73 -10.04 9.26 -9.14
N VAL A 74 -10.37 8.10 -8.59
CA VAL A 74 -10.34 6.84 -9.35
C VAL A 74 -11.49 6.87 -10.38
N PRO A 75 -11.25 6.69 -11.68
CA PRO A 75 -12.32 6.68 -12.66
C PRO A 75 -13.30 5.53 -12.43
N GLU A 76 -14.59 5.83 -12.37
CA GLU A 76 -15.66 4.84 -12.16
C GLU A 76 -15.60 3.71 -13.20
N ALA A 77 -15.37 4.06 -14.47
CA ALA A 77 -15.25 3.11 -15.57
C ALA A 77 -14.15 2.05 -15.36
N VAL A 78 -13.07 2.37 -14.63
CA VAL A 78 -12.00 1.40 -14.32
C VAL A 78 -12.52 0.33 -13.35
N ILE A 79 -13.28 0.75 -12.33
CA ILE A 79 -13.87 -0.18 -11.36
C ILE A 79 -14.95 -1.04 -12.03
N GLU A 80 -15.78 -0.46 -12.89
CA GLU A 80 -16.83 -1.19 -13.62
C GLU A 80 -16.26 -2.20 -14.62
N THR A 81 -15.19 -1.85 -15.33
CA THR A 81 -14.64 -2.68 -16.41
C THR A 81 -13.64 -3.71 -15.92
N CYS A 82 -12.78 -3.33 -14.97
CA CYS A 82 -11.65 -4.13 -14.51
C CYS A 82 -11.87 -4.71 -13.11
N GLY A 83 -12.87 -4.25 -12.36
CA GLY A 83 -13.12 -4.64 -10.97
C GLY A 83 -12.24 -3.86 -9.97
N VAL A 84 -12.70 -3.79 -8.72
CA VAL A 84 -11.99 -3.10 -7.62
C VAL A 84 -10.69 -3.80 -7.21
N TYR A 85 -10.59 -5.10 -7.44
CA TYR A 85 -9.41 -5.93 -7.16
C TYR A 85 -8.67 -6.21 -8.47
N SER A 86 -7.98 -5.19 -8.98
CA SER A 86 -7.27 -5.25 -10.26
C SER A 86 -6.04 -4.35 -10.27
N LYS A 87 -5.15 -4.59 -11.23
CA LYS A 87 -3.97 -3.75 -11.46
C LYS A 87 -4.40 -2.36 -11.89
N GLU A 88 -5.39 -2.26 -12.75
CA GLU A 88 -5.92 -1.01 -13.30
C GLU A 88 -6.48 -0.12 -12.18
N THR A 89 -7.26 -0.70 -11.25
CA THR A 89 -7.73 0.04 -10.07
C THR A 89 -6.57 0.47 -9.18
N ALA A 90 -5.59 -0.39 -8.92
CA ALA A 90 -4.41 -0.02 -8.11
C ALA A 90 -3.61 1.13 -8.74
N ARG A 91 -3.40 1.11 -10.07
CA ARG A 91 -2.74 2.19 -10.83
C ARG A 91 -3.50 3.50 -10.73
N ALA A 92 -4.82 3.46 -10.97
CA ALA A 92 -5.67 4.64 -10.86
C ALA A 92 -5.65 5.23 -9.43
N MET A 93 -5.64 4.38 -8.40
CA MET A 93 -5.49 4.80 -7.00
C MET A 93 -4.14 5.50 -6.75
N ALA A 94 -3.04 4.94 -7.27
CA ALA A 94 -1.69 5.50 -7.13
C ALA A 94 -1.56 6.86 -7.82
N GLU A 95 -2.05 6.97 -9.05
CA GLU A 95 -2.04 8.22 -9.82
C GLU A 95 -2.92 9.29 -9.17
N ALA A 96 -4.14 8.93 -8.75
CA ALA A 96 -5.08 9.88 -8.17
C ALA A 96 -4.54 10.51 -6.89
N CYS A 97 -4.00 9.71 -5.95
CA CYS A 97 -3.42 10.27 -4.73
C CYS A 97 -2.17 11.13 -5.01
N LYS A 98 -1.29 10.66 -5.90
CA LYS A 98 -0.10 11.41 -6.32
C LYS A 98 -0.46 12.79 -6.85
N GLN A 99 -1.44 12.87 -7.74
CA GLN A 99 -1.91 14.11 -8.33
C GLN A 99 -2.56 15.02 -7.28
N ALA A 100 -3.43 14.47 -6.43
CA ALA A 100 -4.13 15.23 -5.39
C ALA A 100 -3.17 15.96 -4.45
N TYR A 101 -2.07 15.32 -4.05
CA TYR A 101 -1.09 15.90 -3.13
C TYR A 101 0.15 16.50 -3.80
N ARG A 102 0.23 16.44 -5.14
CA ARG A 102 1.40 16.84 -5.91
C ARG A 102 2.67 16.21 -5.31
N ALA A 103 2.62 14.90 -5.13
CA ALA A 103 3.71 14.10 -4.59
C ALA A 103 4.57 13.55 -5.74
N ASP A 104 5.83 13.22 -5.44
CA ASP A 104 6.72 12.54 -6.40
C ASP A 104 6.35 11.06 -6.53
N ILE A 105 5.82 10.49 -5.43
CA ILE A 105 5.42 9.09 -5.31
C ILE A 105 3.97 8.99 -4.85
N GLY A 106 3.17 8.16 -5.54
CA GLY A 106 1.85 7.73 -5.07
C GLY A 106 1.77 6.22 -4.96
N ILE A 107 1.10 5.72 -3.92
CA ILE A 107 0.84 4.29 -3.72
C ILE A 107 -0.66 4.05 -3.79
N GLY A 108 -1.08 3.11 -4.63
CA GLY A 108 -2.44 2.59 -4.63
C GLY A 108 -2.42 1.13 -4.21
N ILE A 109 -3.26 0.73 -3.26
CA ILE A 109 -3.35 -0.67 -2.83
C ILE A 109 -4.78 -1.12 -2.55
N THR A 110 -5.17 -2.20 -3.21
CA THR A 110 -6.51 -2.80 -3.16
C THR A 110 -6.41 -4.31 -3.09
N GLY A 111 -7.34 -4.95 -2.39
CA GLY A 111 -7.30 -6.40 -2.23
C GLY A 111 -8.25 -6.90 -1.15
N THR A 112 -8.32 -8.22 -1.07
CA THR A 112 -9.09 -8.95 -0.08
C THR A 112 -8.19 -9.57 0.99
N THR A 113 -8.77 -9.80 2.16
CA THR A 113 -8.18 -10.69 3.17
C THR A 113 -8.62 -12.14 2.90
N GLY A 114 -8.46 -13.06 3.86
CA GLY A 114 -8.86 -14.48 3.69
C GLY A 114 -10.36 -14.77 3.47
N ASN A 115 -11.21 -13.76 3.27
CA ASN A 115 -12.64 -13.92 3.00
C ASN A 115 -12.99 -13.30 1.65
N ILE A 116 -14.03 -13.82 1.01
CA ILE A 116 -14.67 -13.14 -0.13
C ILE A 116 -15.25 -11.80 0.33
N ASP A 117 -15.23 -10.83 -0.57
CA ASP A 117 -15.95 -9.59 -0.39
C ASP A 117 -17.41 -9.76 -0.84
N PRO A 118 -18.39 -9.63 0.07
CA PRO A 118 -19.81 -9.78 -0.29
C PRO A 118 -20.30 -8.72 -1.30
N ASN A 119 -19.61 -7.58 -1.42
CA ASN A 119 -19.97 -6.53 -2.37
C ASN A 119 -19.33 -6.73 -3.75
N ASN A 120 -18.42 -7.70 -3.89
CA ASN A 120 -17.70 -7.99 -5.12
C ASN A 120 -17.64 -9.51 -5.30
N GLN A 121 -18.67 -10.08 -5.95
CA GLN A 121 -18.91 -11.54 -5.99
C GLN A 121 -17.78 -12.34 -6.65
N ASP A 122 -17.02 -11.72 -7.57
CA ASP A 122 -15.88 -12.35 -8.26
C ASP A 122 -14.56 -12.24 -7.46
N SER A 123 -14.61 -11.75 -6.23
CA SER A 123 -13.43 -11.56 -5.41
C SER A 123 -12.78 -12.88 -4.98
N VAL A 124 -11.46 -12.94 -5.13
CA VAL A 124 -10.65 -14.08 -4.71
C VAL A 124 -10.08 -13.81 -3.32
N PRO A 125 -10.21 -14.72 -2.33
CA PRO A 125 -9.62 -14.54 -1.01
C PRO A 125 -8.10 -14.37 -1.03
N GLY A 126 -7.61 -13.41 -0.25
CA GLY A 126 -6.19 -13.11 -0.05
C GLY A 126 -5.50 -12.44 -1.22
N GLU A 127 -6.25 -12.00 -2.23
CA GLU A 127 -5.73 -11.37 -3.44
C GLU A 127 -5.43 -9.89 -3.22
N VAL A 128 -4.22 -9.44 -3.56
CA VAL A 128 -3.81 -8.04 -3.42
C VAL A 128 -3.11 -7.54 -4.67
N TYR A 129 -3.54 -6.36 -5.11
CA TYR A 129 -2.94 -5.56 -6.15
C TYR A 129 -2.44 -4.25 -5.56
N TYR A 130 -1.25 -3.84 -5.95
CA TYR A 130 -0.73 -2.53 -5.61
C TYR A 130 0.02 -1.91 -6.80
N ALA A 131 0.15 -0.60 -6.77
CA ALA A 131 0.94 0.15 -7.74
C ALA A 131 1.72 1.25 -7.04
N VAL A 132 2.95 1.48 -7.50
CA VAL A 132 3.84 2.54 -7.04
C VAL A 132 4.14 3.45 -8.23
N ALA A 133 3.56 4.65 -8.20
CA ALA A 133 3.69 5.66 -9.24
C ALA A 133 4.81 6.64 -8.89
N VAL A 134 5.97 6.54 -9.56
CA VAL A 134 7.17 7.38 -9.33
C VAL A 134 7.49 8.17 -10.58
N SER A 135 7.49 9.50 -10.49
CA SER A 135 7.56 10.37 -11.68
C SER A 135 6.56 9.93 -12.77
N ASP A 136 7.00 9.64 -13.99
CA ASP A 136 6.13 9.19 -15.09
C ASP A 136 6.05 7.66 -15.23
N THR A 137 6.63 6.91 -14.28
CA THR A 137 6.67 5.45 -14.28
C THR A 137 5.74 4.88 -13.22
N ILE A 138 5.11 3.75 -13.51
CA ILE A 138 4.27 3.02 -12.57
C ILE A 138 4.67 1.56 -12.57
N ILE A 139 4.99 1.06 -11.38
CA ILE A 139 5.35 -0.33 -11.14
C ILE A 139 4.19 -1.00 -10.42
N ASP A 140 3.69 -2.08 -11.01
CA ASP A 140 2.57 -2.85 -10.47
C ASP A 140 3.08 -4.08 -9.75
N GLY A 141 2.39 -4.45 -8.66
CA GLY A 141 2.62 -5.71 -7.98
C GLY A 141 1.32 -6.45 -7.73
N TYR A 142 1.45 -7.77 -7.63
CA TYR A 142 0.38 -8.71 -7.38
C TYR A 142 0.89 -9.82 -6.49
N PHE A 143 0.08 -10.22 -5.52
CA PHE A 143 0.31 -11.46 -4.78
C PHE A 143 -1.01 -11.97 -4.22
N GLN A 144 -1.01 -13.26 -3.90
CA GLN A 144 -2.12 -13.91 -3.21
C GLN A 144 -1.59 -14.58 -1.95
N MET A 145 -2.26 -14.33 -0.83
CA MET A 145 -1.98 -14.97 0.46
C MET A 145 -2.97 -16.09 0.73
N GLY A 146 -2.50 -17.17 1.35
CA GLY A 146 -3.39 -18.14 1.99
C GLY A 146 -4.11 -17.56 3.22
N GLU A 147 -4.87 -18.40 3.91
CA GLU A 147 -5.44 -18.05 5.22
C GLU A 147 -4.32 -17.66 6.21
N GLN A 148 -4.54 -16.59 6.97
CA GLN A 148 -3.60 -16.08 7.97
C GLN A 148 -4.27 -15.95 9.33
N ASP A 149 -3.45 -16.03 10.38
CA ASP A 149 -3.88 -15.96 11.78
C ASP A 149 -4.57 -14.65 12.16
N SER A 150 -4.29 -13.55 11.44
CA SER A 150 -4.83 -12.24 11.78
C SER A 150 -4.99 -11.33 10.57
N ARG A 151 -5.97 -10.41 10.63
CA ARG A 151 -6.07 -9.29 9.65
C ARG A 151 -4.86 -8.37 9.72
N LEU A 152 -4.18 -8.29 10.85
CA LEU A 152 -2.96 -7.49 10.99
C LEU A 152 -1.85 -8.05 10.09
N TYR A 153 -1.71 -9.37 10.03
CA TYR A 153 -0.75 -10.04 9.16
C TYR A 153 -0.94 -9.64 7.69
N TYR A 154 -2.17 -9.76 7.17
CA TYR A 154 -2.51 -9.37 5.79
C TYR A 154 -2.07 -7.94 5.47
N LYS A 155 -2.33 -7.00 6.39
CA LYS A 155 -2.01 -5.59 6.17
C LYS A 155 -0.51 -5.33 6.22
N LEU A 156 0.19 -5.93 7.19
CA LEU A 156 1.64 -5.81 7.34
C LEU A 156 2.37 -6.41 6.14
N TYR A 157 2.00 -7.62 5.73
CA TYR A 157 2.59 -8.27 4.56
C TYR A 157 2.34 -7.44 3.29
N ALA A 158 1.14 -6.89 3.12
CA ALA A 158 0.85 -5.99 2.00
C ALA A 158 1.67 -4.69 2.03
N ALA A 159 1.87 -4.09 3.21
CA ALA A 159 2.77 -2.96 3.37
C ALA A 159 4.22 -3.34 3.02
N GLU A 160 4.69 -4.52 3.42
CA GLU A 160 6.05 -4.97 3.09
C GLU A 160 6.25 -5.14 1.58
N LYS A 161 5.27 -5.65 0.83
CA LYS A 161 5.38 -5.75 -0.64
C LYS A 161 5.52 -4.39 -1.32
N VAL A 162 4.83 -3.39 -0.79
CA VAL A 162 5.03 -2.00 -1.21
C VAL A 162 6.43 -1.51 -0.82
N ALA A 163 6.89 -1.83 0.39
CA ALA A 163 8.21 -1.44 0.88
C ALA A 163 9.35 -2.05 0.04
N GLU A 164 9.30 -3.34 -0.29
CA GLU A 164 10.25 -4.03 -1.18
C GLU A 164 10.35 -3.30 -2.53
N THR A 165 9.20 -2.98 -3.13
CA THR A 165 9.14 -2.26 -4.42
C THR A 165 9.73 -0.85 -4.32
N LEU A 166 9.43 -0.12 -3.24
CA LEU A 166 10.05 1.18 -2.99
C LEU A 166 11.56 1.06 -2.76
N GLY A 167 12.01 0.02 -2.06
CA GLY A 167 13.42 -0.27 -1.83
C GLY A 167 14.18 -0.42 -3.14
N ASP A 168 13.65 -1.24 -4.05
CA ASP A 168 14.22 -1.44 -5.38
C ASP A 168 14.29 -0.14 -6.19
N VAL A 169 13.21 0.65 -6.18
CA VAL A 169 13.13 1.92 -6.93
C VAL A 169 14.09 2.97 -6.36
N LEU A 170 14.22 3.03 -5.04
CA LEU A 170 15.05 4.04 -4.37
C LEU A 170 16.51 3.59 -4.24
N GLY A 171 16.82 2.31 -4.46
CA GLY A 171 18.12 1.73 -4.18
C GLY A 171 18.41 1.66 -2.67
N VAL A 172 17.39 1.34 -1.88
CA VAL A 172 17.48 1.18 -0.41
C VAL A 172 17.45 -0.30 -0.08
N GLU A 173 18.49 -0.80 0.59
CA GLU A 173 18.52 -2.18 1.05
C GLU A 173 17.49 -2.43 2.16
N MET A 174 16.73 -3.50 2.00
CA MET A 174 15.63 -3.89 2.88
C MET A 174 16.06 -5.07 3.78
N GLU A 175 15.63 -5.06 5.04
CA GLU A 175 15.74 -6.25 5.89
C GLU A 175 14.72 -7.28 5.41
N ALA A 176 15.14 -8.54 5.28
CA ALA A 176 14.25 -9.63 4.92
C ALA A 176 13.23 -9.88 6.03
N VAL A 177 11.95 -9.83 5.69
CA VAL A 177 10.88 -10.31 6.55
C VAL A 177 10.84 -11.83 6.45
N LEU A 178 11.14 -12.51 7.56
CA LEU A 178 10.95 -13.95 7.68
C LEU A 178 9.44 -14.21 7.87
N ALA A 179 8.80 -14.65 6.79
CA ALA A 179 7.42 -15.13 6.78
C ALA A 179 7.37 -16.63 7.15
#